data_AF-A0A6L6ZSU4-F1
#
_entry.id   AF-A0A6L6ZSU4-F1
#
_cell.length_a   1.000
_cell.length_b   1.000
_cell.length_c   1.000
_cell.angle_alpha   90.00
_cell.angle_beta   90.00
_cell.angle_gamma   90.00
#
_symmetry.space_group_name_H-M   'P 1'
#
loop_
_entity.id
_entity.type
_entity.pdbx_description
1 polymer ?
#
loop_
_entity_poly.entity_id
_entity_poly.type
_entity_poly.pdbx_seq_one_letter_code
_entity_poly.pdbx_strand_id
1 'polypeptide(L)'
;MKAVSRVHITPHMHWDREWYFTTEESRILLVNNMEEILCRLEQDNEYKYYVLDGQTAILEDYFAVKPENKDRVKKQVEAGKLIIGPWYTQTDTTIVSAESIVRNLMYGMRDCLAFGEPMKIGYLPDSFGMSGQLPHIYNGFGITRTMFWRGCSERHGTDKTEFLWQSSDGSEVTAQVLPLGYAIGKYLPADENGLRKRLDSYFDVLEKASVTKEILLPNGHDQMPLQQNIFEVMEKLREIYPQRKFVMSRFEEVFEQIEAQRESLATLKGEFIDGKYMRVHRTIGSTRMDIKIAHARIENKIVNLLEPLATL
;
A
#
# COMPACT_ATOMS: atom_id res chain seq x y z
N MET A 1 -26.75 -19.99 -1.79
CA MET A 1 -25.45 -20.71 -1.81
C MET A 1 -24.48 -19.94 -0.91
N LYS A 2 -23.62 -20.61 -0.13
CA LYS A 2 -22.57 -19.93 0.65
C LYS A 2 -21.56 -19.34 -0.34
N ALA A 3 -21.21 -18.07 -0.19
CA ALA A 3 -20.22 -17.44 -1.07
C ALA A 3 -18.86 -18.16 -0.94
N VAL A 4 -18.19 -18.38 -2.07
CA VAL A 4 -16.84 -18.98 -2.16
C VAL A 4 -15.80 -18.04 -1.56
N SER A 5 -15.94 -16.74 -1.82
CA SER A 5 -15.07 -15.69 -1.34
C SER A 5 -15.81 -14.35 -1.28
N ARG A 6 -15.24 -13.41 -0.54
CA ARG A 6 -15.64 -12.00 -0.55
C ARG A 6 -14.51 -11.20 -1.16
N VAL A 7 -14.80 -10.49 -2.24
CA VAL A 7 -13.86 -9.70 -3.03
C VAL A 7 -13.99 -8.24 -2.65
N HIS A 8 -12.90 -7.67 -2.17
CA HIS A 8 -12.72 -6.32 -1.68
C HIS A 8 -12.12 -5.46 -2.79
N ILE A 9 -12.96 -4.60 -3.37
CA ILE A 9 -12.55 -3.61 -4.36
C ILE A 9 -12.14 -2.36 -3.59
N THR A 10 -10.83 -2.11 -3.56
CA THR A 10 -10.26 -0.98 -2.84
C THR A 10 -9.70 0.03 -3.84
N PRO A 11 -10.36 1.18 -4.02
CA PRO A 11 -9.83 2.23 -4.89
C PRO A 11 -8.55 2.82 -4.31
N HIS A 12 -7.54 2.96 -5.19
CA HIS A 12 -6.27 3.55 -4.84
C HIS A 12 -5.57 4.10 -6.09
N MET A 13 -4.45 4.77 -5.86
CA MET A 13 -3.42 4.99 -6.86
C MET A 13 -2.08 4.53 -6.29
N HIS A 14 -1.17 4.09 -7.16
CA HIS A 14 0.25 4.05 -6.82
C HIS A 14 0.91 5.28 -7.43
N TRP A 15 1.67 6.03 -6.65
CA TRP A 15 2.21 7.31 -7.08
C TRP A 15 3.70 7.39 -6.85
N ASP A 16 4.46 6.93 -7.85
CA ASP A 16 5.87 7.25 -7.95
C ASP A 16 6.03 8.77 -8.03
N ARG A 17 6.63 9.36 -6.99
CA ARG A 17 6.84 10.81 -6.93
C ARG A 17 7.69 11.31 -8.09
N GLU A 18 8.72 10.53 -8.45
CA GLU A 18 9.60 10.73 -9.59
C GLU A 18 10.03 9.37 -10.16
N TRP A 19 9.92 9.18 -11.49
CA TRP A 19 10.35 7.94 -12.13
C TRP A 19 10.80 8.16 -13.59
N TYR A 20 9.97 7.82 -14.58
CA TYR A 20 10.25 8.08 -16.01
C TYR A 20 9.77 9.47 -16.48
N PHE A 21 9.05 10.19 -15.62
CA PHE A 21 8.65 11.59 -15.76
C PHE A 21 9.40 12.46 -14.76
N THR A 22 9.46 13.76 -15.04
CA THR A 22 9.99 14.77 -14.11
C THR A 22 9.03 15.02 -12.96
N THR A 23 9.55 15.58 -11.85
CA THR A 23 8.73 15.98 -10.69
C THR A 23 7.60 16.94 -11.09
N GLU A 24 7.84 17.87 -12.02
CA GLU A 24 6.83 18.84 -12.45
C GLU A 24 5.72 18.19 -13.29
N GLU A 25 6.06 17.24 -14.18
CA GLU A 25 5.06 16.44 -14.91
C GLU A 25 4.20 15.62 -13.95
N SER A 26 4.82 14.98 -12.94
CA SER A 26 4.11 14.29 -11.86
C SER A 26 3.15 15.24 -11.14
N ARG A 27 3.58 16.45 -10.77
CA ARG A 27 2.71 17.43 -10.08
C ARG A 27 1.50 17.85 -10.90
N ILE A 28 1.63 18.03 -12.21
CA ILE A 28 0.48 18.36 -13.07
C ILE A 28 -0.55 17.23 -13.07
N LEU A 29 -0.10 15.98 -13.21
CA LEU A 29 -0.97 14.81 -13.15
C LEU A 29 -1.63 14.68 -11.77
N LEU A 30 -0.87 14.91 -10.72
CA LEU A 30 -1.33 14.83 -9.34
C LEU A 30 -2.48 15.80 -9.07
N VAL A 31 -2.37 17.05 -9.53
CA VAL A 31 -3.42 18.06 -9.33
C VAL A 31 -4.73 17.62 -9.98
N ASN A 32 -4.67 17.10 -11.20
CA ASN A 32 -5.86 16.63 -11.91
C ASN A 32 -6.47 15.40 -11.21
N ASN A 33 -5.63 14.45 -10.80
CA ASN A 33 -6.11 13.23 -10.16
C ASN A 33 -6.70 13.50 -8.78
N MET A 34 -6.07 14.35 -7.97
CA MET A 34 -6.61 14.78 -6.67
C MET A 34 -7.93 15.53 -6.81
N GLU A 35 -8.10 16.37 -7.84
CA GLU A 35 -9.38 17.05 -8.07
C GLU A 35 -10.50 16.05 -8.36
N GLU A 36 -10.22 15.05 -9.21
CA GLU A 36 -11.16 13.98 -9.52
C GLU A 36 -11.55 13.17 -8.28
N ILE A 37 -10.55 12.79 -7.47
CA ILE A 37 -10.74 12.03 -6.22
C ILE A 37 -11.58 12.82 -5.22
N LEU A 38 -11.20 14.07 -4.95
CA LEU A 38 -11.91 14.92 -3.98
C LEU A 38 -13.35 15.18 -4.43
N CYS A 39 -13.56 15.54 -5.71
CA CYS A 39 -14.90 15.71 -6.26
C CYS A 39 -15.75 14.44 -6.09
N ARG A 40 -15.17 13.26 -6.37
CA ARG A 40 -15.90 11.99 -6.24
C ARG A 40 -16.30 11.72 -4.79
N LEU A 41 -15.36 11.86 -3.84
CA LEU A 41 -15.64 11.63 -2.42
C LEU A 41 -16.64 12.64 -1.84
N GLU A 42 -16.65 13.87 -2.35
CA GLU A 42 -17.57 14.94 -1.93
C GLU A 42 -19.00 14.74 -2.46
N GLN A 43 -19.15 14.26 -3.70
CA GLN A 43 -20.43 14.25 -4.40
C GLN A 43 -21.13 12.89 -4.40
N ASP A 44 -20.40 11.80 -4.20
CA ASP A 44 -20.92 10.44 -4.23
C ASP A 44 -20.77 9.74 -2.87
N ASN A 45 -21.90 9.55 -2.19
CA ASN A 45 -21.94 8.88 -0.89
C ASN A 45 -21.77 7.35 -0.97
N GLU A 46 -21.93 6.75 -2.15
CA GLU A 46 -21.68 5.33 -2.36
C GLU A 46 -20.17 5.04 -2.54
N TYR A 47 -19.41 6.03 -3.03
CA TYR A 47 -17.95 5.95 -3.16
C TYR A 47 -17.27 6.28 -1.83
N LYS A 48 -17.14 5.24 -0.99
CA LYS A 48 -16.80 5.41 0.43
C LYS A 48 -15.33 5.61 0.72
N TYR A 49 -14.43 5.04 -0.08
CA TYR A 49 -13.02 4.92 0.30
C TYR A 49 -12.10 5.19 -0.88
N TYR A 50 -11.00 5.89 -0.62
CA TYR A 50 -9.88 6.02 -1.54
C TYR A 50 -8.56 6.00 -0.76
N VAL A 51 -7.65 5.09 -1.11
CA VAL A 51 -6.32 4.99 -0.48
C VAL A 51 -5.31 5.84 -1.25
N LEU A 52 -4.72 6.83 -0.57
CA LEU A 52 -3.73 7.74 -1.12
C LEU A 52 -2.31 7.17 -0.98
N ASP A 53 -2.12 5.96 -1.52
CA ASP A 53 -0.84 5.24 -1.66
C ASP A 53 0.01 5.08 -0.38
N GLY A 54 -0.58 5.33 0.77
CA GLY A 54 0.07 5.25 2.07
C GLY A 54 1.31 6.14 2.29
N GLN A 55 1.43 7.24 1.54
CA GLN A 55 2.53 8.21 1.65
C GLN A 55 2.02 9.66 1.74
N THR A 56 2.61 10.49 2.61
CA THR A 56 2.19 11.89 2.82
C THR A 56 2.94 12.91 1.96
N ALA A 57 4.07 12.57 1.37
CA ALA A 57 4.82 13.47 0.48
C ALA A 57 3.99 13.96 -0.72
N ILE A 58 3.04 13.14 -1.19
CA ILE A 58 2.07 13.50 -2.23
C ILE A 58 1.24 14.72 -1.80
N LEU A 59 0.83 14.78 -0.53
CA LEU A 59 0.04 15.91 -0.02
C LEU A 59 0.88 17.19 0.02
N GLU A 60 2.16 17.09 0.36
CA GLU A 60 3.09 18.23 0.31
C GLU A 60 3.17 18.81 -1.11
N ASP A 61 3.41 17.96 -2.12
CA ASP A 61 3.47 18.38 -3.52
C ASP A 61 2.13 18.94 -4.00
N TYR A 62 1.01 18.35 -3.59
CA TYR A 62 -0.32 18.83 -3.95
C TYR A 62 -0.60 20.22 -3.36
N PHE A 63 -0.32 20.42 -2.07
CA PHE A 63 -0.57 21.70 -1.41
C PHE A 63 0.42 22.81 -1.78
N ALA A 64 1.57 22.47 -2.34
CA ALA A 64 2.46 23.45 -2.96
C ALA A 64 1.79 24.14 -4.17
N VAL A 65 0.86 23.45 -4.85
CA VAL A 65 0.13 23.97 -6.02
C VAL A 65 -1.30 24.41 -5.67
N LYS A 66 -1.97 23.68 -4.78
CA LYS A 66 -3.37 23.87 -4.38
C LYS A 66 -3.54 24.05 -2.86
N PRO A 67 -2.91 25.06 -2.24
CA PRO A 67 -2.97 25.26 -0.79
C PRO A 67 -4.40 25.45 -0.25
N GLU A 68 -5.31 25.97 -1.07
CA GLU A 68 -6.73 26.15 -0.75
C GLU A 68 -7.48 24.83 -0.49
N ASN A 69 -6.97 23.70 -0.97
CA ASN A 69 -7.62 22.40 -0.85
C ASN A 69 -7.27 21.65 0.44
N LYS A 70 -6.47 22.24 1.35
CA LYS A 70 -6.15 21.63 2.66
C LYS A 70 -7.39 21.26 3.47
N ASP A 71 -8.37 22.17 3.52
CA ASP A 71 -9.61 21.93 4.26
C ASP A 71 -10.49 20.86 3.60
N ARG A 72 -10.48 20.76 2.26
CA ARG A 72 -11.18 19.69 1.53
C ARG A 72 -10.58 18.34 1.89
N VAL A 73 -9.25 18.21 1.81
CA VAL A 73 -8.53 16.98 2.17
C VAL A 73 -8.81 16.61 3.62
N LYS A 74 -8.66 17.55 4.55
CA LYS A 74 -8.92 17.31 5.99
C LYS A 74 -10.31 16.75 6.23
N LYS A 75 -11.35 17.36 5.65
CA LYS A 75 -12.74 16.87 5.77
C LYS A 75 -12.90 15.43 5.27
N GLN A 76 -12.28 15.07 4.15
CA GLN A 76 -12.38 13.70 3.62
C GLN A 76 -11.60 12.69 4.47
N VAL A 77 -10.47 13.09 5.07
CA VAL A 77 -9.69 12.25 5.99
C VAL A 77 -10.45 12.03 7.30
N GLU A 78 -10.96 13.09 7.92
CA GLU A 78 -11.77 13.00 9.15
C GLU A 78 -13.06 12.20 8.95
N ALA A 79 -13.66 12.27 7.76
CA ALA A 79 -14.81 11.44 7.39
C ALA A 79 -14.45 9.97 7.12
N GLY A 80 -13.16 9.60 7.17
CA GLY A 80 -12.67 8.26 6.87
C GLY A 80 -12.78 7.85 5.40
N LYS A 81 -13.03 8.81 4.51
CA LYS A 81 -13.21 8.62 3.06
C LYS A 81 -11.88 8.60 2.31
N LEU A 82 -11.01 9.56 2.61
CA LEU A 82 -9.64 9.60 2.07
C LEU A 82 -8.67 9.02 3.10
N ILE A 83 -7.95 7.97 2.72
CA ILE A 83 -7.10 7.19 3.62
C ILE A 83 -5.64 7.52 3.32
N ILE A 84 -4.89 7.97 4.33
CA ILE A 84 -3.53 8.51 4.17
C ILE A 84 -2.51 7.80 5.08
N GLY A 85 -1.23 7.84 4.68
CA GLY A 85 -0.11 7.33 5.48
C GLY A 85 0.00 5.80 5.56
N PRO A 86 0.92 5.27 6.37
CA PRO A 86 1.60 5.93 7.47
C PRO A 86 2.96 6.54 7.11
N TRP A 87 3.44 6.33 5.88
CA TRP A 87 4.78 6.75 5.48
C TRP A 87 4.82 8.20 5.03
N TYR A 88 5.99 8.83 5.09
CA TYR A 88 6.23 10.07 4.35
C TYR A 88 6.42 9.78 2.87
N THR A 89 7.28 8.82 2.52
CA THR A 89 7.45 8.26 1.16
C THR A 89 7.47 6.74 1.19
N GLN A 90 7.21 6.08 0.06
CA GLN A 90 7.43 4.64 -0.05
C GLN A 90 8.93 4.35 -0.23
N THR A 91 9.54 3.69 0.76
CA THR A 91 11.00 3.53 0.84
C THR A 91 11.46 2.12 0.45
N ASP A 92 12.69 2.01 -0.08
CA ASP A 92 13.38 0.71 -0.20
C ASP A 92 13.95 0.33 1.16
N THR A 93 13.45 -0.78 1.72
CA THR A 93 13.75 -1.15 3.11
C THR A 93 15.06 -1.91 3.26
N THR A 94 15.77 -2.16 2.16
CA THR A 94 17.01 -2.96 2.13
C THR A 94 18.25 -2.13 1.77
N ILE A 95 18.07 -0.87 1.36
CA ILE A 95 19.16 0.01 0.91
C ILE A 95 19.43 1.16 1.89
N VAL A 96 18.41 1.71 2.52
CA VAL A 96 18.54 2.85 3.46
C VAL A 96 18.84 2.36 4.88
N SER A 97 19.40 3.21 5.75
CA SER A 97 19.59 2.82 7.15
C SER A 97 18.26 2.67 7.88
N ALA A 98 18.28 1.92 8.99
CA ALA A 98 17.14 1.78 9.88
C ALA A 98 16.62 3.14 10.39
N GLU A 99 17.52 4.10 10.66
CA GLU A 99 17.09 5.41 11.15
C GLU A 99 16.29 6.16 10.09
N SER A 100 16.68 6.09 8.82
CA SER A 100 15.88 6.67 7.72
C SER A 100 14.50 6.03 7.61
N ILE A 101 14.37 4.72 7.83
CA ILE A 101 13.05 4.04 7.86
C ILE A 101 12.21 4.55 9.03
N VAL A 102 12.81 4.67 10.22
CA VAL A 102 12.14 5.20 11.43
C VAL A 102 11.70 6.65 11.20
N ARG A 103 12.57 7.51 10.67
CA ARG A 103 12.22 8.92 10.36
C ARG A 103 11.14 9.02 9.30
N ASN A 104 11.16 8.15 8.30
CA ASN A 104 10.14 8.12 7.26
C ASN A 104 8.74 7.83 7.84
N LEU A 105 8.62 6.85 8.74
CA LEU A 105 7.37 6.62 9.48
C LEU A 105 7.05 7.78 10.42
N MET A 106 8.02 8.30 11.16
CA MET A 106 7.81 9.40 12.09
C MET A 106 7.24 10.64 11.39
N TYR A 107 7.82 11.03 10.25
CA TYR A 107 7.33 12.15 9.46
C TYR A 107 5.95 11.88 8.87
N GLY A 108 5.72 10.71 8.28
CA GLY A 108 4.42 10.35 7.72
C GLY A 108 3.31 10.35 8.77
N MET A 109 3.56 9.72 9.92
CA MET A 109 2.67 9.70 11.07
C MET A 109 2.34 11.12 11.57
N ARG A 110 3.36 11.98 11.72
CA ARG A 110 3.18 13.40 12.11
C ARG A 110 2.32 14.13 11.09
N ASP A 111 2.60 13.98 9.80
CA ASP A 111 1.91 14.67 8.74
C ASP A 111 0.44 14.24 8.65
N CYS A 112 0.16 12.94 8.83
CA CYS A 112 -1.21 12.43 8.90
C CYS A 112 -2.02 13.09 10.01
N LEU A 113 -1.46 13.19 11.23
CA LEU A 113 -2.16 13.74 12.39
C LEU A 113 -2.59 15.20 12.25
N ALA A 114 -2.03 15.95 11.27
CA ALA A 114 -2.54 17.28 10.93
C ALA A 114 -3.93 17.25 10.24
N PHE A 115 -4.28 16.12 9.62
CA PHE A 115 -5.52 15.89 8.88
C PHE A 115 -6.46 14.89 9.57
N GLY A 116 -5.92 13.87 10.25
CA GLY A 116 -6.69 12.85 10.95
C GLY A 116 -5.87 11.60 11.28
N GLU A 117 -6.54 10.51 11.66
CA GLU A 117 -5.84 9.27 12.01
C GLU A 117 -5.17 8.63 10.78
N PRO A 118 -3.89 8.22 10.86
CA PRO A 118 -3.20 7.53 9.78
C PRO A 118 -3.73 6.11 9.57
N MET A 119 -3.61 5.60 8.35
CA MET A 119 -3.74 4.18 8.08
C MET A 119 -2.65 3.41 8.83
N LYS A 120 -3.04 2.62 9.84
CA LYS A 120 -2.12 1.81 10.66
C LYS A 120 -1.73 0.50 9.98
N ILE A 121 -1.28 0.58 8.73
CA ILE A 121 -0.79 -0.53 7.93
C ILE A 121 0.54 -0.12 7.32
N GLY A 122 1.61 -0.87 7.58
CA GLY A 122 2.88 -0.72 6.86
C GLY A 122 2.68 -1.09 5.39
N TYR A 123 2.31 -0.10 4.57
CA TYR A 123 1.92 -0.27 3.17
C TYR A 123 3.10 -0.01 2.25
N LEU A 124 3.66 -1.07 1.68
CA LEU A 124 4.82 -1.04 0.77
C LEU A 124 4.51 -1.90 -0.47
N PRO A 125 3.61 -1.42 -1.35
CA PRO A 125 3.10 -2.21 -2.47
C PRO A 125 4.17 -2.48 -3.53
N ASP A 126 5.22 -1.67 -3.63
CA ASP A 126 6.28 -1.84 -4.64
C ASP A 126 7.73 -1.81 -4.11
N SER A 127 7.96 -1.90 -2.80
CA SER A 127 9.34 -1.98 -2.28
C SER A 127 10.04 -3.27 -2.71
N PHE A 128 11.31 -3.18 -3.09
CA PHE A 128 12.08 -4.28 -3.71
C PHE A 128 12.72 -5.23 -2.70
N GLY A 129 12.03 -5.47 -1.60
CA GLY A 129 12.47 -6.30 -0.50
C GLY A 129 11.92 -5.76 0.81
N MET A 130 11.77 -6.66 1.78
CA MET A 130 11.30 -6.33 3.12
C MET A 130 12.36 -6.72 4.14
N SER A 131 12.93 -5.74 4.84
CA SER A 131 13.85 -5.98 5.95
C SER A 131 13.16 -6.75 7.09
N GLY A 132 13.85 -7.76 7.64
CA GLY A 132 13.34 -8.63 8.69
C GLY A 132 13.08 -7.94 10.02
N GLN A 133 13.53 -6.69 10.18
CA GLN A 133 13.31 -5.86 11.37
C GLN A 133 12.08 -4.95 11.25
N LEU A 134 11.38 -4.96 10.12
CA LEU A 134 10.17 -4.13 9.96
C LEU A 134 9.08 -4.42 11.00
N PRO A 135 8.81 -5.67 11.46
CA PRO A 135 7.86 -5.89 12.56
C PRO A 135 8.20 -5.12 13.84
N HIS A 136 9.49 -5.09 14.22
CA HIS A 136 9.98 -4.32 15.36
C HIS A 136 9.74 -2.82 15.17
N ILE A 137 10.14 -2.28 14.02
CA ILE A 137 9.95 -0.87 13.68
C ILE A 137 8.45 -0.52 13.71
N TYR A 138 7.60 -1.31 13.04
CA TYR A 138 6.16 -1.08 12.98
C TYR A 138 5.52 -1.08 14.36
N ASN A 139 5.85 -2.05 15.22
CA ASN A 139 5.32 -2.10 16.59
C ASN A 139 5.71 -0.84 17.39
N GLY A 140 6.90 -0.28 17.18
CA GLY A 140 7.33 0.98 17.78
C GLY A 140 6.44 2.19 17.43
N PHE A 141 5.74 2.14 16.29
CA PHE A 141 4.75 3.16 15.85
C PHE A 141 3.29 2.74 16.12
N GLY A 142 3.09 1.65 16.86
CA GLY A 142 1.76 1.06 17.09
C GLY A 142 1.11 0.52 15.81
N ILE A 143 1.91 0.09 14.84
CA ILE A 143 1.45 -0.56 13.61
C ILE A 143 1.61 -2.07 13.80
N THR A 144 0.49 -2.79 13.65
CA THR A 144 0.42 -4.26 13.81
C THR A 144 0.08 -4.98 12.52
N ARG A 145 -0.04 -4.25 11.40
CA ARG A 145 -0.47 -4.75 10.09
C ARG A 145 0.53 -4.32 9.02
N THR A 146 0.78 -5.16 8.03
CA THR A 146 1.63 -4.82 6.88
C THR A 146 1.12 -5.44 5.59
N MET A 147 1.25 -4.71 4.49
CA MET A 147 0.87 -5.17 3.16
C MET A 147 1.97 -4.85 2.16
N PHE A 148 2.35 -5.85 1.37
CA PHE A 148 3.40 -5.72 0.37
C PHE A 148 3.26 -6.73 -0.76
N TRP A 149 3.96 -6.50 -1.86
CA TRP A 149 3.91 -7.38 -3.04
C TRP A 149 5.09 -8.35 -3.13
N ARG A 150 6.31 -7.83 -2.99
CA ARG A 150 7.53 -8.51 -3.46
C ARG A 150 8.28 -9.22 -2.34
N GLY A 151 9.04 -10.25 -2.72
CA GLY A 151 10.04 -10.87 -1.86
C GLY A 151 9.59 -12.08 -1.06
N CYS A 152 8.28 -12.36 -0.99
CA CYS A 152 7.75 -13.53 -0.28
C CYS A 152 7.45 -14.69 -1.25
N SER A 153 7.72 -15.91 -0.79
CA SER A 153 7.44 -17.16 -1.51
C SER A 153 7.26 -18.30 -0.52
N GLU A 154 6.82 -19.47 -1.00
CA GLU A 154 6.65 -20.64 -0.15
C GLU A 154 7.95 -21.17 0.47
N ARG A 155 9.11 -20.70 -0.01
CA ARG A 155 10.41 -21.01 0.59
C ARG A 155 10.55 -20.47 2.01
N HIS A 156 9.71 -19.51 2.42
CA HIS A 156 9.69 -18.98 3.78
C HIS A 156 8.87 -19.84 4.74
N GLY A 157 8.11 -20.83 4.24
CA GLY A 157 7.40 -21.81 5.07
C GLY A 157 5.89 -21.91 4.86
N THR A 158 5.30 -21.07 4.02
CA THR A 158 3.85 -21.12 3.70
C THR A 158 3.58 -20.71 2.26
N ASP A 159 2.63 -21.39 1.60
CA ASP A 159 2.12 -21.01 0.28
C ASP A 159 0.96 -19.99 0.36
N LYS A 160 0.70 -19.46 1.57
CA LYS A 160 -0.38 -18.52 1.85
C LYS A 160 0.06 -17.07 1.78
N THR A 161 -0.89 -16.19 1.44
CA THR A 161 -0.68 -14.74 1.38
C THR A 161 -0.90 -14.03 2.72
N GLU A 162 -1.47 -14.74 3.70
CA GLU A 162 -1.82 -14.24 5.02
C GLU A 162 -1.00 -14.99 6.06
N PHE A 163 -0.22 -14.27 6.87
CA PHE A 163 0.63 -14.85 7.90
C PHE A 163 1.00 -13.83 8.98
N LEU A 164 1.58 -14.31 10.08
CA LEU A 164 2.23 -13.49 11.09
C LEU A 164 3.71 -13.33 10.73
N TRP A 165 4.22 -12.11 10.72
CA TRP A 165 5.63 -11.83 10.48
C TRP A 165 6.30 -11.36 11.75
N GLN A 166 7.28 -12.11 12.24
CA GLN A 166 7.96 -11.87 13.51
C GLN A 166 9.43 -11.50 13.31
N SER A 167 9.87 -10.42 13.95
CA SER A 167 11.27 -9.98 14.02
C SER A 167 12.04 -10.74 15.11
N SER A 168 13.36 -10.55 15.16
CA SER A 168 14.25 -11.30 16.07
C SER A 168 14.01 -11.02 17.55
N ASP A 169 13.44 -9.86 17.90
CA ASP A 169 13.10 -9.46 19.26
C ASP A 169 11.73 -9.99 19.73
N GLY A 170 10.96 -10.62 18.82
CA GLY A 170 9.63 -11.16 19.11
C GLY A 170 8.48 -10.23 18.72
N SER A 171 8.76 -8.99 18.32
CA SER A 171 7.76 -8.10 17.71
C SER A 171 7.13 -8.75 16.48
N GLU A 172 5.85 -8.47 16.26
CA GLU A 172 5.05 -9.18 15.26
C GLU A 172 4.03 -8.28 14.60
N VAL A 173 3.78 -8.52 13.31
CA VAL A 173 2.71 -7.90 12.53
C VAL A 173 1.94 -8.95 11.72
N THR A 174 0.64 -8.72 11.52
CA THR A 174 -0.17 -9.46 10.55
C THR A 174 0.19 -8.99 9.15
N ALA A 175 0.55 -9.90 8.26
CA ALA A 175 0.96 -9.61 6.89
C ALA A 175 -0.09 -10.06 5.87
N GLN A 176 -0.28 -9.23 4.85
CA GLN A 176 -1.01 -9.56 3.62
C GLN A 176 -0.08 -9.35 2.41
N VAL A 177 0.25 -10.43 1.72
CA VAL A 177 0.98 -10.37 0.44
C VAL A 177 0.00 -10.12 -0.70
N LEU A 178 0.38 -9.28 -1.66
CA LEU A 178 -0.35 -9.07 -2.92
C LEU A 178 0.21 -10.00 -4.00
N PRO A 179 -0.26 -11.26 -4.15
CA PRO A 179 0.45 -12.28 -4.95
C PRO A 179 0.52 -11.93 -6.45
N LEU A 180 -0.41 -11.10 -6.93
CA LEU A 180 -0.49 -10.64 -8.31
C LEU A 180 -0.21 -9.13 -8.44
N GLY A 181 0.29 -8.49 -7.37
CA GLY A 181 0.55 -7.05 -7.31
C GLY A 181 -0.66 -6.19 -6.98
N TYR A 182 -0.43 -4.89 -6.85
CA TYR A 182 -1.43 -3.90 -6.48
C TYR A 182 -2.32 -3.43 -7.64
N ALA A 183 -2.10 -3.92 -8.85
CA ALA A 183 -2.71 -3.35 -10.05
C ALA A 183 -3.65 -4.30 -10.82
N ILE A 184 -4.04 -5.41 -10.18
CA ILE A 184 -4.90 -6.44 -10.79
C ILE A 184 -6.33 -5.96 -11.08
N GLY A 185 -6.81 -4.94 -10.35
CA GLY A 185 -8.09 -4.28 -10.58
C GLY A 185 -7.98 -3.02 -11.43
N LYS A 186 -6.86 -2.76 -12.13
CA LYS A 186 -6.73 -1.58 -13.00
C LYS A 186 -7.72 -1.63 -14.16
N TYR A 187 -8.29 -0.48 -14.53
CA TYR A 187 -9.16 -0.30 -15.72
C TYR A 187 -10.04 -1.52 -16.00
N LEU A 188 -10.85 -1.93 -15.03
CA LEU A 188 -11.68 -3.12 -15.19
C LEU A 188 -12.67 -2.90 -16.34
N PRO A 189 -12.74 -3.82 -17.32
CA PRO A 189 -13.68 -3.70 -18.42
C PRO A 189 -15.13 -3.76 -17.91
N ALA A 190 -16.05 -3.14 -18.63
CA ALA A 190 -17.48 -3.19 -18.32
C ALA A 190 -18.18 -4.42 -18.92
N ASP A 191 -17.56 -5.08 -19.91
CA ASP A 191 -18.14 -6.24 -20.59
C ASP A 191 -17.74 -7.57 -19.92
N GLU A 192 -18.65 -8.55 -19.99
CA GLU A 192 -18.46 -9.88 -19.40
C GLU A 192 -17.21 -10.59 -19.95
N ASN A 193 -16.98 -10.54 -21.26
CA ASN A 193 -15.86 -11.24 -21.89
C ASN A 193 -14.52 -10.70 -21.39
N GLY A 194 -14.39 -9.37 -21.31
CA GLY A 194 -13.22 -8.69 -20.75
C GLY A 194 -13.00 -9.04 -19.28
N LEU A 195 -14.06 -9.04 -18.47
CA LEU A 195 -13.98 -9.34 -17.04
C LEU A 195 -13.59 -10.80 -16.79
N ARG A 196 -14.19 -11.76 -17.51
CA ARG A 196 -13.84 -13.19 -17.44
C ARG A 196 -12.41 -13.45 -17.87
N LYS A 197 -12.03 -12.92 -19.04
CA LYS A 197 -10.67 -13.05 -19.57
C LYS A 197 -9.59 -12.59 -18.58
N ARG A 198 -9.87 -11.53 -17.81
CA ARG A 198 -8.94 -11.00 -16.81
C ARG A 198 -9.02 -11.75 -15.48
N LEU A 199 -10.22 -11.92 -14.93
CA LEU A 199 -10.39 -12.29 -13.52
C LEU A 199 -10.51 -13.78 -13.27
N ASP A 200 -10.89 -14.61 -14.25
CA ASP A 200 -11.04 -16.06 -14.04
C ASP A 200 -9.71 -16.67 -13.53
N SER A 201 -8.60 -16.36 -14.22
CA SER A 201 -7.28 -16.82 -13.81
C SER A 201 -6.78 -16.19 -12.50
N TYR A 202 -7.25 -14.99 -12.16
CA TYR A 202 -6.81 -14.30 -10.95
C TYR A 202 -7.49 -14.90 -9.72
N PHE A 203 -8.80 -15.20 -9.81
CA PHE A 203 -9.51 -15.78 -8.67
C PHE A 203 -8.95 -17.13 -8.27
N ASP A 204 -8.55 -17.98 -9.21
CA ASP A 204 -7.92 -19.27 -8.87
C ASP A 204 -6.63 -19.09 -8.05
N VAL A 205 -5.79 -18.12 -8.42
CA VAL A 205 -4.55 -17.81 -7.71
C VAL A 205 -4.85 -17.21 -6.33
N LEU A 206 -5.70 -16.19 -6.29
CA LEU A 206 -6.03 -15.45 -5.08
C LEU A 206 -6.74 -16.34 -4.05
N GLU A 207 -7.74 -17.11 -4.48
CA GLU A 207 -8.52 -17.98 -3.61
C GLU A 207 -7.71 -19.17 -3.11
N LYS A 208 -6.80 -19.73 -3.91
CA LYS A 208 -5.93 -20.82 -3.44
C LYS A 208 -4.93 -20.37 -2.37
N ALA A 209 -4.38 -19.16 -2.53
CA ALA A 209 -3.38 -18.61 -1.63
C ALA A 209 -3.97 -17.97 -0.36
N SER A 210 -5.25 -17.59 -0.38
CA SER A 210 -5.91 -16.97 0.77
C SER A 210 -6.32 -17.98 1.84
N VAL A 211 -6.08 -17.63 3.12
CA VAL A 211 -6.54 -18.40 4.28
C VAL A 211 -8.01 -18.07 4.55
N THR A 212 -8.33 -16.77 4.59
CA THR A 212 -9.64 -16.24 4.99
C THR A 212 -10.70 -16.23 3.88
N LYS A 213 -10.28 -16.26 2.60
CA LYS A 213 -11.10 -16.01 1.40
C LYS A 213 -11.63 -14.57 1.31
N GLU A 214 -10.95 -13.65 1.98
CA GLU A 214 -11.17 -12.20 1.86
C GLU A 214 -10.18 -11.66 0.81
N ILE A 215 -10.63 -11.64 -0.44
CA ILE A 215 -9.77 -11.43 -1.60
C ILE A 215 -9.66 -9.94 -1.92
N LEU A 216 -8.43 -9.42 -1.92
CA LEU A 216 -8.16 -8.05 -2.38
C LEU A 216 -8.17 -7.97 -3.91
N LEU A 217 -8.92 -7.02 -4.44
CA LEU A 217 -8.88 -6.58 -5.83
C LEU A 217 -8.63 -5.06 -5.86
N PRO A 218 -7.37 -4.62 -5.68
CA PRO A 218 -7.09 -3.19 -5.62
C PRO A 218 -7.37 -2.53 -6.98
N ASN A 219 -8.21 -1.51 -6.99
CA ASN A 219 -8.66 -0.78 -8.18
C ASN A 219 -7.82 0.48 -8.35
N GLY A 220 -6.63 0.29 -8.90
CA GLY A 220 -5.64 1.33 -9.12
C GLY A 220 -4.44 0.80 -9.90
N HIS A 221 -3.54 1.71 -10.27
CA HIS A 221 -2.24 1.46 -10.91
C HIS A 221 -1.38 2.72 -10.72
N ASP A 222 -0.12 2.65 -11.14
CA ASP A 222 0.80 3.78 -11.32
C ASP A 222 0.07 4.94 -12.02
N GLN A 223 -0.13 6.03 -11.26
CA GLN A 223 -0.73 7.29 -11.69
C GLN A 223 -2.07 7.14 -12.42
N MET A 224 -2.83 6.08 -12.12
CA MET A 224 -4.11 5.82 -12.76
C MET A 224 -5.20 6.76 -12.21
N PRO A 225 -5.93 7.47 -13.11
CA PRO A 225 -7.14 8.19 -12.74
C PRO A 225 -8.18 7.27 -12.10
N LEU A 226 -9.08 7.81 -11.28
CA LEU A 226 -10.09 6.99 -10.63
C LEU A 226 -11.03 6.37 -11.68
N GLN A 227 -11.42 5.10 -11.47
CA GLN A 227 -12.31 4.43 -12.40
C GLN A 227 -13.76 4.91 -12.21
N GLN A 228 -14.21 5.81 -13.09
CA GLN A 228 -15.52 6.48 -12.98
C GLN A 228 -16.73 5.53 -12.99
N ASN A 229 -16.67 4.45 -13.79
CA ASN A 229 -17.76 3.49 -13.95
C ASN A 229 -17.66 2.27 -13.01
N ILE A 230 -16.90 2.37 -11.90
CA ILE A 230 -16.64 1.21 -11.05
C ILE A 230 -17.91 0.53 -10.52
N PHE A 231 -18.98 1.27 -10.24
CA PHE A 231 -20.23 0.67 -9.75
C PHE A 231 -20.95 -0.15 -10.82
N GLU A 232 -20.94 0.29 -12.08
CA GLU A 232 -21.45 -0.49 -13.21
C GLU A 232 -20.67 -1.81 -13.35
N VAL A 233 -19.34 -1.72 -13.26
CA VAL A 233 -18.46 -2.89 -13.27
C VAL A 233 -18.76 -3.82 -12.10
N MET A 234 -18.98 -3.27 -10.90
CA MET A 234 -19.32 -4.06 -9.71
C MET A 234 -20.66 -4.78 -9.85
N GLU A 235 -21.67 -4.16 -10.47
CA GLU A 235 -22.93 -4.85 -10.78
C GLU A 235 -22.70 -5.99 -11.77
N LYS A 236 -21.91 -5.76 -12.82
CA LYS A 236 -21.58 -6.82 -13.77
C LYS A 236 -20.81 -7.96 -13.09
N LEU A 237 -19.88 -7.66 -12.18
CA LEU A 237 -19.16 -8.66 -11.40
C LEU A 237 -20.10 -9.51 -10.55
N ARG A 238 -21.09 -8.90 -9.89
CA ARG A 238 -22.12 -9.62 -9.11
C ARG A 238 -22.96 -10.54 -10.00
N GLU A 239 -23.29 -10.11 -11.21
CA GLU A 239 -24.05 -10.89 -12.17
C GLU A 239 -23.27 -12.11 -12.69
N ILE A 240 -22.01 -11.92 -13.10
CA ILE A 240 -21.23 -12.96 -13.80
C ILE A 240 -20.50 -13.93 -12.85
N TYR A 241 -20.35 -13.55 -11.57
CA TYR A 241 -19.76 -14.36 -10.50
C TYR A 241 -20.69 -14.45 -9.27
N PRO A 242 -21.90 -15.04 -9.40
CA PRO A 242 -22.89 -15.09 -8.31
C PRO A 242 -22.43 -15.89 -7.08
N GLN A 243 -21.37 -16.68 -7.21
CA GLN A 243 -20.73 -17.41 -6.13
C GLN A 243 -19.77 -16.56 -5.28
N ARG A 244 -19.47 -15.31 -5.66
CA ARG A 244 -18.58 -14.38 -4.95
C ARG A 244 -19.35 -13.16 -4.50
N LYS A 245 -18.96 -12.59 -3.35
CA LYS A 245 -19.53 -11.33 -2.86
C LYS A 245 -18.59 -10.18 -3.17
N PHE A 246 -19.01 -9.20 -3.97
CA PHE A 246 -18.21 -8.00 -4.26
C PHE A 246 -18.61 -6.84 -3.37
N VAL A 247 -17.64 -6.21 -2.73
CA VAL A 247 -17.83 -5.02 -1.90
C VAL A 247 -16.78 -3.97 -2.23
N MET A 248 -17.16 -2.69 -2.16
CA MET A 248 -16.19 -1.60 -2.09
C MET A 248 -15.74 -1.48 -0.63
N SER A 249 -14.43 -1.51 -0.39
CA SER A 249 -13.87 -1.55 0.96
C SER A 249 -12.48 -0.92 1.03
N ARG A 250 -11.93 -0.85 2.24
CA ARG A 250 -10.57 -0.40 2.54
C ARG A 250 -9.73 -1.54 3.10
N PHE A 251 -8.40 -1.39 3.10
CA PHE A 251 -7.50 -2.46 3.52
C PHE A 251 -7.70 -2.89 4.98
N GLU A 252 -8.07 -1.97 5.88
CA GLU A 252 -8.32 -2.28 7.29
C GLU A 252 -9.46 -3.30 7.48
N GLU A 253 -10.51 -3.23 6.66
CA GLU A 253 -11.63 -4.19 6.73
C GLU A 253 -11.17 -5.61 6.38
N VAL A 254 -10.15 -5.75 5.53
CA VAL A 254 -9.55 -7.07 5.20
C VAL A 254 -8.70 -7.57 6.36
N PHE A 255 -7.87 -6.72 6.96
CA PHE A 255 -7.07 -7.10 8.11
C PHE A 255 -7.90 -7.51 9.32
N GLU A 256 -9.04 -6.89 9.56
CA GLU A 256 -9.97 -7.31 10.62
C GLU A 256 -10.40 -8.77 10.46
N GLN A 257 -10.64 -9.23 9.23
CA GLN A 257 -11.01 -10.61 8.96
C GLN A 257 -9.81 -11.57 9.06
N ILE A 258 -8.61 -11.14 8.65
CA ILE A 258 -7.38 -11.91 8.79
C ILE A 258 -7.06 -12.13 10.28
N GLU A 259 -7.14 -11.07 11.07
CA GLU A 259 -6.87 -11.10 12.51
C GLU A 259 -7.91 -11.93 13.27
N ALA A 260 -9.17 -11.97 12.81
CA ALA A 260 -10.17 -12.87 13.38
C ALA A 260 -9.81 -14.37 13.19
N GLN A 261 -8.90 -14.69 12.26
CA GLN A 261 -8.39 -16.05 12.01
C GLN A 261 -6.91 -16.19 12.40
N ARG A 262 -6.41 -15.31 13.27
CA ARG A 262 -5.00 -15.24 13.67
C ARG A 262 -4.39 -16.59 14.08
N GLU A 263 -5.11 -17.42 14.83
CA GLU A 263 -4.64 -18.73 15.28
C GLU A 263 -4.37 -19.74 14.14
N SER A 264 -4.89 -19.48 12.94
CA SER A 264 -4.67 -20.30 11.75
C SER A 264 -3.50 -19.83 10.88
N LEU A 265 -2.91 -18.68 11.20
CA LEU A 265 -1.85 -18.06 10.42
C LEU A 265 -0.50 -18.71 10.74
N ALA A 266 0.29 -19.00 9.70
CA ALA A 266 1.68 -19.38 9.89
C ALA A 266 2.49 -18.20 10.44
N THR A 267 3.53 -18.46 11.24
CA THR A 267 4.50 -17.43 11.64
C THR A 267 5.75 -17.55 10.78
N LEU A 268 6.06 -16.48 10.04
CA LEU A 268 7.27 -16.34 9.23
C LEU A 268 8.26 -15.41 9.91
N LYS A 269 9.56 -15.63 9.65
CA LYS A 269 10.66 -14.85 10.20
C LYS A 269 11.68 -14.51 9.12
N GLY A 270 12.43 -13.43 9.34
CA GLY A 270 13.51 -13.01 8.46
C GLY A 270 13.07 -12.04 7.36
N GLU A 271 13.98 -11.83 6.42
CA GLU A 271 13.81 -10.90 5.30
C GLU A 271 13.02 -11.53 4.15
N PHE A 272 12.23 -10.72 3.44
CA PHE A 272 11.54 -11.14 2.23
C PHE A 272 12.22 -10.53 1.00
N ILE A 273 13.11 -11.29 0.38
CA ILE A 273 13.91 -10.90 -0.79
C ILE A 273 13.94 -11.97 -1.89
N ASP A 274 12.98 -12.91 -1.88
CA ASP A 274 12.90 -13.95 -2.90
C ASP A 274 12.29 -13.43 -4.20
N GLY A 275 13.04 -13.60 -5.30
CA GLY A 275 12.64 -13.23 -6.65
C GLY A 275 11.79 -14.28 -7.38
N LYS A 276 11.33 -15.35 -6.69
CA LYS A 276 10.66 -16.50 -7.32
C LYS A 276 9.38 -16.13 -8.05
N TYR A 277 8.46 -15.43 -7.38
CA TYR A 277 7.19 -15.05 -8.01
C TYR A 277 7.33 -13.75 -8.77
N MET A 278 8.06 -12.77 -8.25
CA MET A 278 8.20 -11.43 -8.84
C MET A 278 9.62 -10.89 -8.63
N ARG A 279 10.07 -9.99 -9.49
CA ARG A 279 11.41 -9.39 -9.37
C ARG A 279 11.50 -8.54 -8.10
N VAL A 280 12.58 -8.71 -7.34
CA VAL A 280 12.98 -7.87 -6.19
C VAL A 280 14.13 -6.91 -6.55
N HIS A 281 14.37 -6.68 -7.84
CA HIS A 281 15.28 -5.65 -8.39
C HIS A 281 16.65 -5.44 -7.69
N ARG A 282 17.25 -6.45 -7.03
CA ARG A 282 18.45 -6.30 -6.17
C ARG A 282 19.66 -5.59 -6.79
N THR A 283 19.76 -5.54 -8.11
CA THR A 283 20.82 -4.81 -8.82
C THR A 283 20.76 -3.29 -8.61
N ILE A 284 19.62 -2.72 -8.18
CA ILE A 284 19.46 -1.27 -8.00
C ILE A 284 20.38 -0.66 -6.93
N GLY A 285 20.87 -1.49 -6.00
CA GLY A 285 21.88 -1.08 -5.01
C GLY A 285 23.21 -0.65 -5.64
N SER A 286 23.49 -1.12 -6.87
CA SER A 286 24.71 -0.78 -7.62
C SER A 286 24.50 0.28 -8.70
N THR A 287 23.24 0.62 -9.02
CA THR A 287 22.91 1.64 -10.03
C THR A 287 23.07 3.04 -9.46
N ARG A 288 23.74 3.94 -10.20
CA ARG A 288 23.99 5.34 -9.76
C ARG A 288 24.62 5.39 -8.35
N MET A 289 25.80 4.79 -8.22
CA MET A 289 26.53 4.67 -6.96
C MET A 289 26.85 6.04 -6.32
N ASP A 290 27.00 7.07 -7.14
CA ASP A 290 27.12 8.47 -6.72
C ASP A 290 25.98 8.88 -5.79
N ILE A 291 24.74 8.50 -6.09
CA ILE A 291 23.56 8.77 -5.25
C ILE A 291 23.66 8.01 -3.92
N LYS A 292 24.09 6.74 -3.94
CA LYS A 292 24.21 5.91 -2.73
C LYS A 292 25.29 6.45 -1.79
N ILE A 293 26.42 6.88 -2.35
CA ILE A 293 27.51 7.52 -1.59
C ILE A 293 27.03 8.84 -0.98
N ALA A 294 26.33 9.67 -1.75
CA ALA A 294 25.78 10.92 -1.25
C ALA A 294 24.77 10.69 -0.13
N HIS A 295 23.85 9.74 -0.30
CA HIS A 295 22.87 9.32 0.71
C HIS A 295 23.55 8.89 2.00
N ALA A 296 24.50 7.94 1.94
CA ALA A 296 25.21 7.44 3.13
C ALA A 296 25.98 8.55 3.86
N ARG A 297 26.58 9.50 3.12
CA ARG A 297 27.26 10.66 3.72
C ARG A 297 26.30 11.59 4.45
N ILE A 298 25.15 11.88 3.84
CA ILE A 298 24.12 12.76 4.43
C ILE A 298 23.52 12.10 5.67
N GLU A 299 23.14 10.83 5.56
CA GLU A 299 22.58 10.04 6.64
C GLU A 299 23.53 9.97 7.84
N ASN A 300 24.80 9.63 7.62
CA ASN A 300 25.80 9.64 8.68
C ASN A 300 26.02 11.03 9.29
N LYS A 301 26.03 12.08 8.46
CA LYS A 301 26.22 13.45 8.95
C LYS A 301 25.06 13.90 9.84
N ILE A 302 23.82 13.58 9.47
CA ILE A 302 22.65 13.98 10.27
C ILE A 302 22.59 13.15 11.54
N VAL A 303 22.53 11.81 11.40
CA VAL A 303 22.23 10.88 12.50
C VAL A 303 23.39 10.73 13.48
N ASN A 304 24.62 10.63 12.99
CA ASN A 304 25.77 10.27 13.85
C ASN A 304 26.63 11.47 14.25
N LEU A 305 26.41 12.65 13.67
CA LEU A 305 27.21 13.85 13.98
C LEU A 305 26.33 15.02 14.46
N LEU A 306 25.43 15.52 13.60
CA LEU A 306 24.70 16.76 13.88
C LEU A 306 23.70 16.58 15.02
N GLU A 307 22.88 15.54 15.00
CA GLU A 307 21.89 15.31 16.06
C GLU A 307 22.52 15.03 17.43
N PRO A 308 23.53 14.15 17.57
CA PRO A 308 24.22 13.96 18.84
C PRO A 308 24.84 15.26 19.37
N LEU A 309 25.47 16.08 18.51
CA LEU A 309 26.03 17.37 18.91
C LEU A 309 24.96 18.38 19.33
N ALA A 310 23.79 18.34 18.70
CA ALA A 310 22.67 19.22 19.04
C ALA A 310 21.99 18.86 20.38
N THR A 311 22.25 17.67 20.93
CA THR A 311 21.73 17.24 22.24
C THR A 311 22.66 17.51 23.43
N LEU A 312 23.89 17.99 23.18
CA LEU A 312 24.87 18.36 24.21
C LEU A 312 24.60 19.76 24.78
#